data_AF-A0A914VRC6-F1
#
_entry.id   AF-A0A914VRC6-F1
#
_cell.length_a   1.000
_cell.length_b   1.000
_cell.length_c   1.000
_cell.angle_alpha   90.00
_cell.angle_beta   90.00
_cell.angle_gamma   90.00
#
_symmetry.space_group_name_H-M   'P 1'
#
loop_
_entity.id
_entity.type
_entity.pdbx_description
1 polymer ?
#
loop_
_entity_poly.entity_id
_entity_poly.type
_entity_poly.pdbx_seq_one_letter_code
_entity_poly.pdbx_strand_id
1 'polypeptide(L)'
;VLGPQGVVQRLADWRKPTEGEGEFKMNINFMLPCSTLPPNVTWGNCNSSDANSDRTTYSGPMALCDQDDRENNEQYPCDPRHDGHFYAWQMYTDSRGKAVDDRNGTVNSSDTNWRQIATIYDYKDIKPGKWALYYLQGTPKNPDDRTYDRGATHVAFTGVTFQINGQGGIYSMTVSTAGKNSTNVNANFHTIVPANHISILWQIPQYVVITAAEILFSITGLEFSYSQAAPSMKSVVQALWLLTVAFGDLIILAIAAAALFSNMAVEMLAFAGAMVVVICVFILLSVFYYDYTFYTRDESEDDNDADVSGTVSTVE
;
A
#
# COMPACT_ATOMS: atom_id res chain seq x y z
N VAL A 1 -7.98 19.28 2.52
CA VAL A 1 -9.02 19.79 3.42
C VAL A 1 -8.52 19.52 4.83
N LEU A 2 -8.53 20.51 5.73
CA LEU A 2 -8.23 20.20 7.13
C LEU A 2 -9.41 19.42 7.69
N GLY A 3 -9.15 18.21 8.18
CA GLY A 3 -10.11 17.47 8.97
C GLY A 3 -9.86 17.71 10.46
N PRO A 4 -10.79 17.28 11.34
CA PRO A 4 -10.66 17.39 12.79
C PRO A 4 -9.44 16.64 13.37
N GLN A 5 -8.81 15.77 12.57
CA GLN A 5 -7.64 14.96 12.93
C GLN A 5 -6.32 15.50 12.33
N GLY A 6 -6.36 16.58 11.53
CA GLY A 6 -5.18 17.17 10.89
C GLY A 6 -5.37 17.58 9.43
N VAL A 7 -4.27 18.03 8.80
CA VAL A 7 -4.27 18.51 7.42
C VAL A 7 -4.16 17.31 6.48
N VAL A 8 -5.21 17.00 5.72
CA VAL A 8 -5.18 15.99 4.66
C VAL A 8 -5.56 16.65 3.35
N GLN A 9 -4.56 17.08 2.57
CA GLN A 9 -4.80 17.54 1.20
C GLN A 9 -4.45 16.48 0.17
N ARG A 10 -5.01 16.66 -1.03
CA ARG A 10 -5.00 15.80 -2.23
C ARG A 10 -3.61 15.39 -2.77
N LEU A 11 -2.53 15.66 -2.04
CA LEU A 11 -1.14 15.37 -2.40
C LEU A 11 -0.59 14.18 -1.61
N ALA A 12 -1.44 13.31 -1.06
CA ALA A 12 -0.98 12.03 -0.53
C ALA A 12 -0.31 11.25 -1.66
N ASP A 13 1.01 11.12 -1.60
CA ASP A 13 1.72 10.26 -2.51
C ASP A 13 1.47 8.81 -2.09
N TRP A 14 0.69 8.09 -2.90
CA TRP A 14 0.33 6.69 -2.67
C TRP A 14 1.46 5.73 -3.06
N ARG A 15 2.57 6.24 -3.58
CA ARG A 15 3.74 5.42 -3.92
C ARG A 15 4.43 4.97 -2.65
N LYS A 16 4.47 3.65 -2.47
CA LYS A 16 5.26 3.00 -1.43
C LYS A 16 6.74 3.40 -1.55
N PRO A 17 7.46 3.44 -0.41
CA PRO A 17 8.88 3.78 -0.40
C PRO A 17 9.67 2.83 -1.29
N THR A 18 10.64 3.39 -2.03
CA THR A 18 11.35 2.66 -3.11
C THR A 18 12.76 2.24 -2.73
N GLU A 19 13.28 2.68 -1.58
CA GLU A 19 14.68 2.47 -1.19
C GLU A 19 14.99 1.05 -0.68
N GLY A 20 13.99 0.15 -0.59
CA GLY A 20 14.21 -1.29 -0.42
C GLY A 20 14.63 -1.77 0.97
N GLU A 21 15.01 -0.88 1.89
CA GLU A 21 15.45 -1.19 3.27
C GLU A 21 14.29 -1.32 4.28
N GLY A 22 13.04 -1.40 3.81
CA GLY A 22 11.86 -1.51 4.68
C GLY A 22 11.46 -0.19 5.34
N GLU A 23 11.76 0.94 4.69
CA GLU A 23 11.39 2.27 5.16
C GLU A 23 9.87 2.49 5.16
N PHE A 24 9.42 3.48 5.92
CA PHE A 24 8.08 4.05 5.82
C PHE A 24 8.18 5.43 5.18
N LYS A 25 7.11 5.84 4.49
CA LYS A 25 7.07 7.15 3.86
C LYS A 25 6.27 8.10 4.73
N MET A 26 6.79 9.29 5.00
CA MET A 26 6.12 10.25 5.87
C MET A 26 6.20 11.68 5.33
N ASN A 27 5.08 12.40 5.45
CA ASN A 27 5.09 13.85 5.39
C ASN A 27 4.79 14.47 6.76
N ILE A 28 5.21 15.72 6.92
CA ILE A 28 4.97 16.51 8.11
C ILE A 28 4.26 17.80 7.71
N ASN A 29 3.17 18.11 8.41
CA ASN A 29 2.35 19.29 8.21
C ASN A 29 2.41 20.14 9.47
N PHE A 30 2.75 21.41 9.35
CA PHE A 30 2.89 22.33 10.48
C PHE A 30 1.77 23.34 10.52
N MET A 31 1.19 23.48 11.70
CA MET A 31 0.21 24.50 12.04
C MET A 31 0.62 25.17 13.36
N LEU A 32 1.90 25.53 13.45
CA LEU A 32 2.51 26.16 14.62
C LEU A 32 2.59 27.66 14.40
N PRO A 33 1.90 28.49 15.20
CA PRO A 33 2.02 29.94 15.10
C PRO A 33 3.42 30.39 15.55
N CYS A 34 3.96 31.41 14.88
CA CYS A 34 5.29 31.96 15.17
C CYS A 34 5.45 32.43 16.63
N SER A 35 4.35 32.83 17.29
CA SER A 35 4.29 33.24 18.70
C SER A 35 4.65 32.13 19.71
N THR A 36 4.62 30.87 19.29
CA THR A 36 4.86 29.71 20.16
C THR A 36 6.29 29.18 20.09
N LEU A 37 7.12 29.76 19.23
CA LEU A 37 8.52 29.39 19.09
C LEU A 37 9.40 30.04 20.17
N PRO A 38 10.54 29.42 20.53
CA PRO A 38 11.48 30.02 21.48
C PRO A 38 11.96 31.39 20.98
N PRO A 39 11.84 32.46 21.79
CA PRO A 39 12.16 33.84 21.37
C PRO A 39 13.66 34.09 21.18
N ASN A 40 14.51 33.20 21.72
CA ASN A 40 15.96 33.35 21.70
C ASN A 40 16.61 32.98 20.36
N VAL A 41 15.84 32.54 19.36
CA VAL A 41 16.35 32.03 18.09
C VAL A 41 15.56 32.63 16.91
N THR A 42 16.28 32.98 15.84
CA THR A 42 15.69 33.54 14.63
C THR A 42 15.15 32.42 13.74
N TRP A 43 13.82 32.27 13.73
CA TRP A 43 13.14 31.19 13.02
C TRP A 43 12.62 31.63 11.67
N GLY A 44 13.45 31.60 10.62
CA GLY A 44 13.01 31.79 9.23
C GLY A 44 11.99 32.93 9.02
N ASN A 45 10.75 32.58 8.66
CA ASN A 45 9.65 33.51 8.40
C ASN A 45 9.04 34.18 9.65
N CYS A 46 9.42 33.73 10.85
CA CYS A 46 8.96 34.22 12.13
C CYS A 46 9.85 35.34 12.72
N ASN A 47 10.73 35.95 11.92
CA ASN A 47 11.53 37.12 12.31
C ASN A 47 10.99 38.45 11.74
N SER A 48 9.86 38.43 11.01
CA SER A 48 9.23 39.64 10.48
C SER A 48 8.27 40.27 11.50
N SER A 49 7.90 41.53 11.31
CA SER A 49 6.88 42.21 12.13
C SER A 49 5.51 41.48 12.14
N ASP A 50 5.25 40.64 11.13
CA ASP A 50 4.06 39.81 10.99
C ASP A 50 4.13 38.51 11.83
N ALA A 51 5.27 38.20 12.44
CA ALA A 51 5.47 37.04 13.31
C ALA A 51 4.76 37.15 14.67
N ASN A 52 4.39 38.37 15.07
CA ASN A 52 3.58 38.63 16.27
C ASN A 52 2.09 38.34 16.05
N SER A 53 1.70 37.90 14.86
CA SER A 53 0.33 37.53 14.51
C SER A 53 0.15 36.03 14.60
N ASP A 54 -0.87 35.55 15.32
CA ASP A 54 -1.24 34.12 15.41
C ASP A 54 -1.65 33.49 14.05
N ARG A 55 -1.65 34.29 12.97
CA ARG A 55 -2.01 33.87 11.61
C ARG A 55 -0.80 33.37 10.83
N THR A 56 0.42 33.81 11.16
CA THR A 56 1.64 33.35 10.51
C THR A 56 2.14 32.11 11.22
N THR A 57 2.33 31.04 10.45
CA THR A 57 2.83 29.77 10.96
C THR A 57 4.26 29.54 10.52
N TYR A 58 4.98 28.76 11.32
CA TYR A 58 6.34 28.37 11.02
C TYR A 58 6.37 27.58 9.71
N SER A 59 7.17 28.07 8.77
CA SER A 59 7.40 27.41 7.49
C SER A 59 8.89 27.17 7.23
N GLY A 60 9.71 27.17 8.28
CA GLY A 60 11.18 27.05 8.25
C GLY A 60 11.71 25.63 8.01
N PRO A 61 13.05 25.45 7.96
CA PRO A 61 13.66 24.14 7.83
C PRO A 61 13.56 23.34 9.14
N MET A 62 13.50 22.02 9.04
CA MET A 62 13.39 21.13 10.19
C MET A 62 14.28 19.91 10.04
N ALA A 63 14.53 19.25 11.16
CA ALA A 63 15.27 18.00 11.21
C ALA A 63 14.50 16.96 12.03
N LEU A 64 14.61 15.72 11.60
CA LEU A 64 14.13 14.54 12.27
C LEU A 64 15.35 13.67 12.57
N CYS A 65 15.52 13.34 13.83
CA CYS A 65 16.72 12.68 14.33
C CYS A 65 16.33 11.42 15.08
N ASP A 66 17.07 10.35 14.81
CA ASP A 66 16.85 9.06 15.48
C ASP A 66 17.22 9.21 16.94
N GLN A 67 16.32 8.85 17.84
CA GLN A 67 16.53 8.94 19.27
C GLN A 67 17.34 7.75 19.82
N ASP A 68 17.33 6.61 19.13
CA ASP A 68 18.05 5.41 19.56
C ASP A 68 19.52 5.40 19.07
N ASP A 69 19.95 6.44 18.32
CA ASP A 69 21.35 6.59 17.89
C ASP A 69 22.28 6.83 19.08
N ARG A 70 23.28 5.96 19.22
CA ARG A 70 24.27 5.97 20.32
C ARG A 70 25.32 7.06 20.16
N GLU A 71 25.43 7.67 18.99
CA GLU A 71 26.37 8.75 18.73
C GLU A 71 25.81 10.14 19.03
N ASN A 72 24.50 10.24 19.30
CA ASN A 72 23.87 11.48 19.74
C ASN A 72 24.39 11.88 21.13
N ASN A 73 24.93 13.10 21.22
CA ASN A 73 25.40 13.70 22.46
C ASN A 73 24.51 14.89 22.83
N GLU A 74 24.49 15.31 24.10
CA GLU A 74 23.69 16.48 24.56
C GLU A 74 24.01 17.77 23.77
N GLN A 75 25.22 17.88 23.23
CA GLN A 75 25.67 19.01 22.43
C GLN A 75 25.27 18.93 20.94
N TYR A 76 25.11 17.73 20.39
CA TYR A 76 24.72 17.48 19.01
C TYR A 76 23.72 16.33 18.99
N PRO A 77 22.43 16.61 19.24
CA PRO A 77 21.40 15.56 19.30
C PRO A 77 21.00 15.05 17.90
N CYS A 78 21.63 15.57 16.84
CA CYS A 78 21.37 15.25 15.45
C CYS A 78 22.70 15.33 14.68
N ASP A 79 23.34 14.19 14.43
CA ASP A 79 24.52 14.13 13.54
C ASP A 79 24.06 13.86 12.09
N PRO A 80 24.25 14.81 11.16
CA PRO A 80 23.81 14.64 9.79
C PRO A 80 24.74 13.76 8.93
N ARG A 81 25.84 13.22 9.51
CA ARG A 81 26.78 12.34 8.81
C ARG A 81 26.36 10.86 8.84
N HIS A 82 25.46 10.49 9.75
CA HIS A 82 24.95 9.12 9.86
C HIS A 82 23.80 8.90 8.91
N ASP A 83 24.04 8.05 7.92
CA ASP A 83 23.07 7.75 6.87
C ASP A 83 21.87 6.98 7.42
N GLY A 84 20.67 7.50 7.18
CA GLY A 84 19.41 6.95 7.69
C GLY A 84 19.10 7.21 9.17
N HIS A 85 19.88 8.04 9.87
CA HIS A 85 19.58 8.51 11.25
C HIS A 85 19.22 10.00 11.32
N PHE A 86 19.31 10.71 10.18
CA PHE A 86 18.99 12.12 10.05
C PHE A 86 18.21 12.39 8.77
N TYR A 87 17.04 13.01 8.90
CA TYR A 87 16.24 13.48 7.78
C TYR A 87 15.89 14.93 8.00
N ALA A 88 16.09 15.79 6.99
CA ALA A 88 15.80 17.21 7.14
C ALA A 88 15.00 17.74 5.97
N TRP A 89 13.98 18.54 6.25
CA TRP A 89 13.26 19.30 5.22
C TRP A 89 13.83 20.70 5.17
N GLN A 90 14.33 21.09 4.00
CA GLN A 90 15.13 22.29 3.86
C GLN A 90 14.62 23.17 2.72
N MET A 91 14.97 24.45 2.82
CA MET A 91 14.83 25.40 1.74
C MET A 91 16.18 26.09 1.56
N TYR A 92 16.78 25.95 0.39
CA TYR A 92 18.03 26.63 0.08
C TYR A 92 18.20 26.79 -1.42
N THR A 93 18.95 27.80 -1.81
CA THR A 93 19.37 27.98 -3.19
C THR A 93 20.77 27.41 -3.33
N ASP A 94 20.92 26.44 -4.23
CA ASP A 94 22.21 25.86 -4.56
C ASP A 94 23.14 26.91 -5.20
N SER A 95 24.46 26.72 -5.18
CA SER A 95 25.44 27.61 -5.80
C SER A 95 25.25 27.75 -7.31
N ARG A 96 24.56 26.77 -7.92
CA ARG A 96 24.12 26.76 -9.32
C ARG A 96 22.82 27.55 -9.57
N GLY A 97 22.27 28.20 -8.55
CA GLY A 97 21.01 28.95 -8.63
C GLY A 97 19.75 28.07 -8.63
N LYS A 98 19.88 26.76 -8.37
CA LYS A 98 18.73 25.85 -8.25
C LYS A 98 18.11 25.99 -6.86
N ALA A 99 16.87 26.45 -6.78
CA ALA A 99 16.11 26.43 -5.54
C ALA A 99 15.71 24.99 -5.19
N VAL A 100 16.06 24.55 -3.99
CA VAL A 100 15.53 23.36 -3.34
C VAL A 100 14.54 23.85 -2.30
N ASP A 101 13.27 23.49 -2.44
CA ASP A 101 12.22 23.81 -1.48
C ASP A 101 11.39 22.55 -1.23
N ASP A 102 11.55 21.96 -0.06
CA ASP A 102 10.82 20.75 0.34
C ASP A 102 9.37 21.05 0.80
N ARG A 103 8.88 22.28 0.62
CA ARG A 103 7.48 22.66 0.93
C ARG A 103 6.58 22.41 -0.26
N ASN A 104 5.48 21.72 -0.02
CA ASN A 104 4.46 21.40 -1.01
C ASN A 104 3.22 22.32 -0.90
N GLY A 105 3.46 23.58 -0.53
CA GLY A 105 2.43 24.62 -0.43
C GLY A 105 1.85 24.84 0.97
N THR A 106 0.78 25.64 1.03
CA THR A 106 0.12 26.04 2.28
C THR A 106 -1.40 25.91 2.18
N VAL A 107 -2.05 25.61 3.31
CA VAL A 107 -3.49 25.38 3.39
C VAL A 107 -4.09 26.19 4.52
N ASN A 108 -5.20 26.89 4.26
CA ASN A 108 -5.91 27.61 5.30
C ASN A 108 -6.78 26.65 6.13
N SER A 109 -6.63 26.70 7.45
CA SER A 109 -7.55 26.06 8.40
C SER A 109 -8.93 26.70 8.33
N SER A 110 -9.95 25.88 8.11
CA SER A 110 -11.37 26.28 8.11
C SER A 110 -12.07 26.01 9.45
N ASP A 111 -11.47 25.20 10.34
CA ASP A 111 -12.19 24.52 11.43
C ASP A 111 -11.88 25.07 12.83
N THR A 112 -10.93 25.99 12.96
CA THR A 112 -10.60 26.64 14.22
C THR A 112 -11.21 28.04 14.26
N ASN A 113 -11.71 28.49 15.42
CA ASN A 113 -12.15 29.89 15.70
C ASN A 113 -11.05 30.96 15.47
N TRP A 114 -9.94 30.56 14.86
CA TRP A 114 -8.75 31.30 14.52
C TRP A 114 -8.14 30.68 13.28
N ARG A 115 -8.11 31.46 12.20
CA ARG A 115 -7.58 31.07 10.89
C ARG A 115 -6.07 30.92 10.98
N GLN A 116 -5.60 29.67 10.92
CA GLN A 116 -4.18 29.35 10.79
C GLN A 116 -3.86 28.88 9.37
N ILE A 117 -2.63 29.11 8.95
CA ILE A 117 -2.09 28.58 7.70
C ILE A 117 -1.31 27.32 8.07
N ALA A 118 -1.57 26.19 7.44
CA ALA A 118 -0.74 25.01 7.58
C ALA A 118 0.29 24.97 6.45
N THR A 119 1.56 24.72 6.77
CA THR A 119 2.61 24.44 5.77
C THR A 119 2.74 22.94 5.60
N ILE A 120 2.65 22.48 4.36
CA ILE A 120 2.79 21.06 3.99
C ILE A 120 4.21 20.85 3.49
N TYR A 121 4.87 19.81 3.98
CA TYR A 121 6.17 19.38 3.48
C TYR A 121 6.05 18.11 2.65
N ASP A 122 7.01 17.90 1.76
CA ASP A 122 7.06 16.72 0.91
C ASP A 122 7.31 15.43 1.70
N TYR A 123 6.95 14.31 1.08
CA TYR A 123 7.18 13.00 1.68
C TYR A 123 8.65 12.62 1.61
N LYS A 124 9.18 12.04 2.69
CA LYS A 124 10.49 11.38 2.71
C LYS A 124 10.35 9.94 3.15
N ASP A 125 11.22 9.09 2.61
CA ASP A 125 11.33 7.69 3.00
C ASP A 125 12.26 7.64 4.24
N ILE A 126 11.80 7.03 5.32
CA ILE A 126 12.39 7.09 6.66
C ILE A 126 12.45 5.69 7.27
N LYS A 127 13.56 5.35 7.91
CA LYS A 127 13.72 4.06 8.58
C LYS A 127 12.80 3.91 9.81
N PRO A 128 12.24 2.71 10.06
CA PRO A 128 11.50 2.43 11.29
C PRO A 128 12.39 2.65 12.52
N GLY A 129 11.86 3.35 13.53
CA GLY A 129 12.62 3.72 14.71
C GLY A 129 11.86 4.68 15.63
N LYS A 130 12.56 5.15 16.66
CA LYS A 130 12.10 6.25 17.51
C LYS A 130 12.70 7.54 17.00
N TRP A 131 11.85 8.50 16.74
CA TRP A 131 12.24 9.74 16.10
C TRP A 131 11.82 10.92 16.96
N ALA A 132 12.70 11.91 17.03
CA ALA A 132 12.44 13.19 17.65
C ALA A 132 12.51 14.29 16.59
N LEU A 133 11.54 15.20 16.64
CA LEU A 133 11.43 16.31 15.71
C LEU A 133 12.10 17.55 16.31
N TYR A 134 12.95 18.20 15.52
CA TYR A 134 13.68 19.39 15.87
C TYR A 134 13.48 20.50 14.84
N TYR A 135 13.41 21.74 15.32
CA TYR A 135 13.57 22.90 14.47
C TYR A 135 15.04 23.00 14.05
N LEU A 136 15.28 23.27 12.78
CA LEU A 136 16.62 23.41 12.24
C LEU A 136 16.91 24.89 12.03
N GLN A 137 18.06 25.36 12.50
CA GLN A 137 18.52 26.71 12.26
C GLN A 137 19.63 26.68 11.20
N GLY A 138 19.37 27.33 10.06
CA GLY A 138 20.29 27.35 8.93
C GLY A 138 20.13 26.15 7.99
N THR A 139 21.13 25.94 7.14
CA THR A 139 21.19 24.84 6.17
C THR A 139 22.37 23.94 6.55
N PRO A 140 22.14 22.71 7.03
CA PRO A 140 23.22 21.80 7.43
C PRO A 140 24.03 21.29 6.23
N LYS A 141 23.48 21.47 5.02
CA LYS A 141 24.14 21.20 3.76
C LYS A 141 24.63 22.52 3.18
N ASN A 142 25.95 22.66 3.05
CA ASN A 142 26.50 23.69 2.20
C ASN A 142 26.16 23.33 0.73
N PRO A 143 25.57 24.23 -0.07
CA PRO A 143 25.32 24.00 -1.49
C PRO A 143 26.47 23.34 -2.27
N ASP A 144 27.70 23.73 -1.95
CA ASP A 144 28.91 23.28 -2.65
C ASP A 144 29.50 21.96 -2.14
N ASP A 145 29.05 21.47 -0.98
CA ASP A 145 29.58 20.26 -0.36
C ASP A 145 28.58 19.10 -0.45
N ARG A 146 29.11 17.89 -0.69
CA ARG A 146 28.32 16.65 -0.68
C ARG A 146 28.04 16.17 0.74
N THR A 147 28.81 16.63 1.71
CA THR A 147 28.79 16.15 3.08
C THR A 147 28.15 17.18 4.00
N TYR A 148 27.39 16.71 4.99
CA TYR A 148 26.85 17.58 6.01
C TYR A 148 27.94 17.98 7.01
N ASP A 149 27.92 19.25 7.42
CA ASP A 149 28.79 19.73 8.50
C ASP A 149 28.13 19.43 9.87
N ARG A 150 28.89 18.77 10.74
CA ARG A 150 28.47 18.40 12.10
C ARG A 150 28.22 19.64 12.97
N GLY A 151 28.94 20.73 12.71
CA GLY A 151 28.83 21.98 13.47
C GLY A 151 27.70 22.91 13.02
N ALA A 152 27.09 22.65 11.87
CA ALA A 152 26.07 23.51 11.27
C ALA A 152 24.63 23.16 11.71
N THR A 153 24.43 22.05 12.43
CA THR A 153 23.12 21.59 12.91
C THR A 153 22.79 22.21 14.28
N HIS A 154 22.51 23.51 14.30
CA HIS A 154 21.84 24.11 15.45
C HIS A 154 20.37 23.70 15.45
N VAL A 155 20.01 22.81 16.39
CA VAL A 155 18.68 22.22 16.48
C VAL A 155 18.01 22.56 17.81
N ALA A 156 16.72 22.89 17.77
CA ALA A 156 15.91 23.09 18.96
C ALA A 156 14.79 22.06 19.02
N PHE A 157 14.64 21.40 20.15
CA PHE A 157 13.64 20.35 20.31
C PHE A 157 12.22 20.90 20.23
N THR A 158 11.36 20.28 19.42
CA THR A 158 9.97 20.73 19.24
C THR A 158 9.02 20.26 20.34
N GLY A 159 9.46 19.38 21.24
CA GLY A 159 8.57 18.72 22.21
C GLY A 159 7.94 17.44 21.68
N VAL A 160 8.18 17.07 20.41
CA VAL A 160 7.51 15.96 19.75
C VAL A 160 8.46 14.79 19.53
N THR A 161 8.07 13.63 20.06
CA THR A 161 8.71 12.33 19.81
C THR A 161 7.65 11.33 19.33
N PHE A 162 8.06 10.38 18.50
CA PHE A 162 7.20 9.31 18.03
C PHE A 162 7.98 8.06 17.71
N GLN A 163 7.27 6.94 17.65
CA GLN A 163 7.86 5.65 17.34
C GLN A 163 7.04 4.97 16.24
N ILE A 164 7.70 4.61 15.14
CA ILE A 164 7.09 3.86 14.04
C ILE A 164 7.95 2.63 13.81
N ASN A 165 7.40 1.45 14.13
CA ASN A 165 8.08 0.17 13.92
C ASN A 165 7.62 -0.54 12.62
N GLY A 166 6.58 -0.02 11.96
CA GLY A 166 5.97 -0.62 10.79
C GLY A 166 6.66 -0.21 9.50
N GLN A 167 6.90 -1.17 8.60
CA GLN A 167 7.55 -0.95 7.31
C GLN A 167 6.53 -0.73 6.19
N GLY A 168 6.88 0.06 5.17
CA GLY A 168 6.07 0.25 3.95
C GLY A 168 4.73 0.95 4.16
N GLY A 169 4.50 1.52 5.35
CA GLY A 169 3.35 2.37 5.65
C GLY A 169 3.56 3.78 5.12
N ILE A 170 2.47 4.49 4.87
CA ILE A 170 2.49 5.91 4.51
C ILE A 170 1.80 6.69 5.63
N TYR A 171 2.55 7.59 6.24
CA TYR A 171 2.13 8.36 7.41
C TYR A 171 2.09 9.85 7.11
N SER A 172 1.14 10.54 7.73
CA SER A 172 1.06 11.99 7.72
C SER A 172 0.99 12.51 9.14
N MET A 173 1.97 13.32 9.51
CA MET A 173 2.07 13.90 10.84
C MET A 173 1.61 15.35 10.78
N THR A 174 0.64 15.73 11.60
CA THR A 174 0.22 17.12 11.75
C THR A 174 0.62 17.65 13.11
N VAL A 175 1.47 18.67 13.14
CA VAL A 175 1.96 19.33 14.35
C VAL A 175 1.20 20.63 14.54
N SER A 176 0.45 20.76 15.62
CA SER A 176 -0.34 21.94 15.95
C SER A 176 -0.23 22.28 17.43
N THR A 177 -0.60 23.50 17.82
CA THR A 177 -0.63 23.87 19.24
C THR A 177 -2.01 23.57 19.83
N ALA A 178 -2.05 23.22 21.11
CA ALA A 178 -3.30 22.92 21.82
C ALA A 178 -4.24 24.14 21.95
N GLY A 179 -3.73 25.36 21.73
CA GLY A 179 -4.50 26.60 21.72
C GLY A 179 -3.64 27.80 21.32
N LYS A 180 -4.29 28.97 21.13
CA LYS A 180 -3.66 30.21 20.63
C LYS A 180 -2.38 30.63 21.37
N ASN A 181 -2.40 30.51 22.70
CA ASN A 181 -1.28 30.93 23.58
C ASN A 181 -0.63 29.75 24.29
N SER A 182 -0.85 28.52 23.82
CA SER A 182 -0.23 27.35 24.42
C SER A 182 1.10 27.04 23.75
N THR A 183 2.15 26.91 24.54
CA THR A 183 3.44 26.34 24.13
C THR A 183 3.40 24.83 24.00
N ASN A 184 2.30 24.18 24.41
CA ASN A 184 2.12 22.75 24.26
C ASN A 184 1.85 22.43 22.79
N VAL A 185 2.88 21.86 22.16
CA VAL A 185 2.81 21.30 20.81
C VAL A 185 2.18 19.91 20.91
N ASN A 186 1.12 19.68 20.15
CA ASN A 186 0.50 18.38 19.96
C ASN A 186 0.79 17.87 18.54
N ALA A 187 1.07 16.59 18.42
CA ALA A 187 1.28 15.94 17.14
C ALA A 187 0.22 14.86 16.92
N ASN A 188 -0.55 15.01 15.84
CA ASN A 188 -1.54 14.04 15.42
C ASN A 188 -0.98 13.21 14.26
N PHE A 189 -1.03 11.89 14.40
CA PHE A 189 -0.58 10.96 13.37
C PHE A 189 -1.78 10.42 12.61
N HIS A 190 -1.71 10.54 11.29
CA HIS A 190 -2.68 9.95 10.38
C HIS A 190 -2.00 8.87 9.55
N THR A 191 -2.52 7.64 9.63
CA THR A 191 -2.06 6.54 8.79
C THR A 191 -2.85 6.58 7.49
N ILE A 192 -2.17 6.90 6.38
CA ILE A 192 -2.76 6.94 5.04
C ILE A 192 -2.80 5.52 4.47
N VAL A 193 -1.68 4.80 4.60
CA VAL A 193 -1.56 3.40 4.20
C VAL A 193 -1.00 2.62 5.38
N PRO A 194 -1.66 1.54 5.83
CA PRO A 194 -1.17 0.74 6.95
C PRO A 194 0.18 0.10 6.62
N ALA A 195 0.97 -0.15 7.67
CA ALA A 195 2.24 -0.85 7.52
C ALA A 195 2.03 -2.28 7.00
N ASN A 196 3.02 -2.76 6.24
CA ASN A 196 3.11 -4.15 5.87
C ASN A 196 3.55 -4.98 7.08
N HIS A 197 2.72 -5.96 7.46
CA HIS A 197 3.02 -6.89 8.56
C HIS A 197 3.39 -8.30 8.09
N ILE A 198 3.18 -8.60 6.80
CA ILE A 198 3.31 -9.95 6.24
C ILE A 198 4.32 -9.94 5.10
N SER A 199 5.25 -10.91 5.13
CA SER A 199 6.19 -11.12 4.04
C SER A 199 5.48 -11.50 2.75
N ILE A 200 5.95 -10.98 1.61
CA ILE A 200 5.48 -11.36 0.28
C ILE A 200 5.58 -12.89 0.04
N LEU A 201 6.52 -13.56 0.72
CA LEU A 201 6.72 -15.01 0.63
C LEU A 201 5.47 -15.81 1.06
N TRP A 202 4.60 -15.25 1.89
CA TRP A 202 3.34 -15.90 2.27
C TRP A 202 2.34 -16.04 1.13
N GLN A 203 2.53 -15.35 0.01
CA GLN A 203 1.71 -15.55 -1.18
C GLN A 203 2.12 -16.81 -1.95
N ILE A 204 3.36 -17.29 -1.79
CA ILE A 204 3.87 -18.46 -2.54
C ILE A 204 3.02 -19.72 -2.28
N PRO A 205 2.72 -20.12 -1.03
CA PRO A 205 1.89 -21.30 -0.78
C PRO A 205 0.51 -21.20 -1.42
N GLN A 206 -0.11 -20.01 -1.40
CA GLN A 206 -1.42 -19.79 -2.00
C GLN A 206 -1.40 -19.99 -3.53
N TYR A 207 -0.37 -19.45 -4.20
CA TYR A 207 -0.20 -19.65 -5.65
C TYR A 207 0.06 -21.12 -6.00
N VAL A 208 0.84 -21.85 -5.19
CA VAL A 208 1.08 -23.28 -5.41
C VAL A 208 -0.22 -24.09 -5.28
N VAL A 209 -1.03 -23.82 -4.26
CA VAL A 209 -2.29 -24.55 -4.04
C VAL A 209 -3.32 -24.26 -5.15
N ILE A 210 -3.50 -22.99 -5.54
CA ILE A 210 -4.49 -22.64 -6.57
C ILE A 210 -4.09 -23.20 -7.95
N THR A 211 -2.80 -23.15 -8.30
CA THR A 211 -2.31 -23.70 -9.57
C THR A 211 -2.41 -25.23 -9.61
N ALA A 212 -2.10 -25.92 -8.50
CA ALA A 212 -2.31 -27.35 -8.41
C ALA A 212 -3.80 -27.71 -8.56
N ALA A 213 -4.69 -26.96 -7.91
CA ALA A 213 -6.15 -27.15 -8.02
C ALA A 213 -6.64 -26.91 -9.46
N GLU A 214 -6.14 -25.88 -10.14
CA GLU A 214 -6.48 -25.56 -11.52
C GLU A 214 -6.10 -26.70 -12.48
N ILE A 215 -4.89 -27.24 -12.35
CA ILE A 215 -4.43 -28.39 -13.15
C ILE A 215 -5.33 -29.61 -12.92
N LEU A 216 -5.60 -29.92 -11.66
CA LEU A 216 -6.40 -31.09 -11.28
C LEU A 216 -7.86 -30.98 -11.71
N PHE A 217 -8.44 -29.78 -11.74
CA PHE A 217 -9.84 -29.60 -12.10
C PHE A 217 -10.04 -29.31 -13.59
N SER A 218 -9.30 -28.34 -14.14
CA SER A 218 -9.53 -27.83 -15.49
C SER A 218 -9.08 -28.82 -16.57
N ILE A 219 -7.87 -29.38 -16.45
CA ILE A 219 -7.31 -30.29 -17.46
C ILE A 219 -8.06 -31.62 -17.45
N THR A 220 -8.22 -32.22 -16.26
CA THR A 220 -8.89 -33.52 -16.13
C THR A 220 -10.38 -33.43 -16.46
N GLY A 221 -11.05 -32.32 -16.10
CA GLY A 221 -12.47 -32.10 -16.38
C GLY A 221 -12.74 -31.98 -17.87
N LEU A 222 -11.88 -31.28 -18.61
CA LEU A 222 -11.96 -31.21 -20.07
C LEU A 222 -11.64 -32.54 -20.74
N GLU A 223 -10.62 -33.26 -20.28
CA GLU A 223 -10.28 -34.59 -20.79
C GLU A 223 -11.44 -35.58 -20.60
N PHE A 224 -12.05 -35.59 -19.41
CA PHE A 224 -13.25 -36.37 -19.14
C PHE A 224 -14.41 -35.96 -20.05
N SER A 225 -14.68 -34.66 -20.20
CA SER A 225 -15.76 -34.15 -21.04
C SER A 225 -15.57 -34.53 -22.51
N TYR A 226 -14.33 -34.55 -23.01
CA TYR A 226 -14.04 -35.03 -24.37
C TYR A 226 -14.18 -36.54 -24.53
N SER A 227 -13.91 -37.33 -23.48
CA SER A 227 -14.12 -38.78 -23.51
C SER A 227 -15.61 -39.18 -23.57
N GLN A 228 -16.49 -38.33 -23.05
CA GLN A 228 -17.94 -38.54 -22.99
C GLN A 228 -18.69 -37.89 -24.17
N ALA A 229 -18.03 -37.10 -25.00
CA ALA A 229 -18.64 -36.41 -26.14
C ALA A 229 -18.36 -37.12 -27.47
N ALA A 230 -19.33 -37.09 -28.40
CA ALA A 230 -19.15 -37.64 -29.75
C ALA A 230 -17.96 -36.97 -30.49
N PRO A 231 -17.24 -37.68 -31.37
CA PRO A 231 -16.00 -37.19 -31.99
C PRO A 231 -16.13 -35.84 -32.72
N SER A 232 -17.30 -35.56 -33.28
CA SER A 232 -17.62 -34.34 -34.02
C SER A 232 -17.97 -33.13 -33.15
N MET A 233 -18.19 -33.30 -31.84
CA MET A 233 -18.67 -32.23 -30.93
C MET A 233 -17.59 -31.62 -30.03
N LYS A 234 -16.32 -32.03 -30.15
CA LYS A 234 -15.23 -31.56 -29.28
C LYS A 234 -15.10 -30.02 -29.24
N SER A 235 -15.24 -29.35 -30.38
CA SER A 235 -15.21 -27.87 -30.45
C SER A 235 -16.37 -27.21 -29.69
N VAL A 236 -17.56 -27.82 -29.72
CA VAL A 236 -18.75 -27.33 -28.99
C VAL A 236 -18.57 -27.50 -27.49
N VAL A 237 -18.00 -28.63 -27.03
CA VAL A 237 -17.68 -28.86 -25.61
C VAL A 237 -16.69 -27.82 -25.09
N GLN A 238 -15.63 -27.52 -25.85
CA GLN A 238 -14.68 -26.45 -25.49
C GLN A 238 -15.35 -25.07 -25.40
N ALA A 239 -16.23 -24.75 -26.35
CA ALA A 239 -16.96 -23.49 -26.35
C ALA A 239 -17.90 -23.37 -25.14
N LEU A 240 -18.60 -24.46 -24.79
CA LEU A 240 -19.44 -24.52 -23.59
C LEU A 240 -18.61 -24.42 -22.31
N TRP A 241 -17.44 -25.05 -22.25
CA TRP A 241 -16.52 -24.89 -21.12
C TRP A 241 -16.11 -23.43 -20.91
N LEU A 242 -15.63 -22.76 -21.96
CA LEU A 242 -15.27 -21.33 -21.89
C LEU A 242 -16.46 -20.43 -21.55
N LEU A 243 -17.66 -20.78 -22.01
CA LEU A 243 -18.88 -20.06 -21.65
C LEU A 243 -19.14 -20.11 -20.14
N THR A 244 -18.93 -21.27 -19.50
CA THR A 244 -19.09 -21.39 -18.04
C THR A 244 -18.09 -20.53 -17.27
N VAL A 245 -16.83 -20.43 -17.75
CA VAL A 245 -15.82 -19.55 -17.16
C VAL A 245 -16.26 -18.08 -17.27
N ALA A 246 -16.72 -17.66 -18.44
CA ALA A 246 -17.21 -16.30 -18.66
C ALA A 246 -18.42 -15.95 -17.76
N PHE A 247 -19.34 -16.90 -17.55
CA PHE A 247 -20.44 -16.72 -16.58
C PHE A 247 -19.92 -16.60 -15.15
N GLY A 248 -18.91 -17.37 -14.77
CA GLY A 248 -18.24 -17.26 -13.46
C GLY A 248 -17.65 -15.87 -13.23
N ASP A 249 -16.89 -15.37 -14.19
CA ASP A 249 -16.29 -14.03 -14.12
C ASP A 249 -17.36 -12.92 -14.05
N LEU A 250 -18.47 -13.09 -14.78
CA LEU A 250 -19.59 -12.15 -14.75
C LEU A 250 -20.25 -12.11 -13.37
N ILE A 251 -20.39 -13.25 -12.69
CA ILE A 251 -20.95 -13.30 -11.32
C ILE A 251 -20.02 -12.56 -10.34
N ILE A 252 -18.70 -12.76 -10.44
CA ILE A 252 -17.73 -12.07 -9.58
C ILE A 252 -17.82 -10.55 -9.79
N LEU A 253 -17.85 -10.10 -11.05
CA LEU A 253 -17.97 -8.68 -11.37
C LEU A 253 -19.28 -8.08 -10.84
N ALA A 254 -20.40 -8.80 -10.97
CA ALA A 254 -21.70 -8.35 -10.48
C ALA A 254 -21.71 -8.18 -8.96
N ILE A 255 -21.11 -9.13 -8.21
CA ILE A 255 -21.02 -9.06 -6.75
C ILE A 255 -20.14 -7.89 -6.30
N ALA A 256 -19.00 -7.69 -6.98
CA ALA A 256 -18.10 -6.56 -6.70
C ALA A 256 -18.79 -5.21 -6.96
N ALA A 257 -19.54 -5.08 -8.07
CA ALA A 257 -20.30 -3.88 -8.40
C ALA A 257 -21.44 -3.60 -7.40
N ALA A 258 -22.04 -4.64 -6.85
CA ALA A 258 -23.12 -4.52 -5.87
C ALA A 258 -22.64 -4.13 -4.46
N ALA A 259 -21.31 -4.09 -4.21
CA ALA A 259 -20.69 -3.75 -2.92
C ALA A 259 -21.34 -4.49 -1.73
N LEU A 260 -21.69 -5.76 -1.91
CA LEU A 260 -22.48 -6.55 -0.96
C LEU A 260 -21.79 -6.74 0.40
N PHE A 261 -20.46 -6.67 0.43
CA PHE A 261 -19.66 -6.88 1.63
C PHE A 261 -18.78 -5.65 1.92
N SER A 262 -18.83 -5.17 3.16
CA SER A 262 -17.95 -4.09 3.64
C SER A 262 -16.52 -4.60 3.93
N ASN A 263 -16.34 -5.91 4.10
CA ASN A 263 -15.08 -6.53 4.49
C ASN A 263 -14.67 -7.58 3.46
N MET A 264 -13.53 -7.34 2.79
CA MET A 264 -12.97 -8.24 1.77
C MET A 264 -12.70 -9.66 2.30
N ALA A 265 -12.35 -9.81 3.58
CA ALA A 265 -12.13 -11.12 4.20
C ALA A 265 -13.43 -11.97 4.27
N VAL A 266 -14.57 -11.32 4.53
CA VAL A 266 -15.87 -12.01 4.63
C VAL A 266 -16.35 -12.43 3.25
N GLU A 267 -16.10 -11.60 2.24
CA GLU A 267 -16.37 -11.91 0.84
C GLU A 267 -15.59 -13.16 0.39
N MET A 268 -14.28 -13.22 0.67
CA MET A 268 -13.45 -14.40 0.34
C MET A 268 -13.89 -15.66 1.08
N LEU A 269 -14.31 -15.53 2.34
CA LEU A 269 -14.85 -16.66 3.11
C LEU A 269 -16.19 -17.16 2.53
N ALA A 270 -17.05 -16.25 2.10
CA ALA A 270 -18.33 -16.59 1.48
C ALA A 270 -18.12 -17.35 0.15
N PHE A 271 -17.16 -16.92 -0.68
CA PHE A 271 -16.81 -17.65 -1.91
C PHE A 271 -16.21 -19.04 -1.63
N ALA A 272 -15.34 -19.16 -0.63
CA ALA A 272 -14.82 -20.46 -0.20
C ALA A 272 -15.95 -21.39 0.27
N GLY A 273 -16.89 -20.87 1.06
CA GLY A 273 -18.08 -21.61 1.49
C GLY A 273 -18.97 -22.04 0.33
N ALA A 274 -19.21 -21.15 -0.63
CA ALA A 274 -19.98 -21.47 -1.83
C ALA A 274 -19.32 -22.60 -2.65
N MET A 275 -17.99 -22.58 -2.81
CA MET A 275 -17.24 -23.65 -3.47
C MET A 275 -17.40 -25.01 -2.76
N VAL A 276 -17.37 -25.03 -1.42
CA VAL A 276 -17.60 -26.27 -0.66
C VAL A 276 -19.00 -26.81 -0.91
N VAL A 277 -20.02 -25.95 -0.91
CA VAL A 277 -21.40 -26.35 -1.21
C VAL A 277 -21.51 -26.94 -2.61
N VAL A 278 -20.91 -26.28 -3.61
CA VAL A 278 -20.89 -26.76 -5.00
C VAL A 278 -20.20 -28.12 -5.11
N ILE A 279 -19.06 -28.32 -4.44
CA ILE A 279 -18.36 -29.61 -4.38
C ILE A 279 -19.26 -30.69 -3.76
N CYS A 280 -19.93 -30.40 -2.65
CA CYS A 280 -20.86 -31.35 -2.02
C CYS A 280 -22.01 -31.74 -2.97
N VAL A 281 -22.58 -30.77 -3.70
CA VAL A 281 -23.63 -31.04 -4.69
C VAL A 281 -23.10 -31.93 -5.82
N PHE A 282 -21.91 -31.65 -6.35
CA PHE A 282 -21.30 -32.48 -7.40
C PHE A 282 -20.99 -33.90 -6.93
N ILE A 283 -20.50 -34.08 -5.70
CA ILE A 283 -20.29 -35.40 -5.10
C ILE A 283 -21.62 -36.17 -5.01
N LEU A 284 -22.68 -35.52 -4.54
CA LEU A 284 -24.00 -36.15 -4.45
C LEU A 284 -24.55 -36.54 -5.83
N LEU A 285 -24.43 -35.66 -6.83
CA LEU A 285 -24.85 -35.95 -8.21
C LEU A 285 -24.04 -37.11 -8.81
N SER A 286 -22.72 -37.13 -8.59
CA SER A 286 -21.86 -38.21 -9.06
C SER A 286 -22.22 -39.56 -8.44
N VAL A 287 -22.57 -39.60 -7.15
CA VAL A 287 -22.94 -40.84 -6.47
C VAL A 287 -24.32 -41.34 -6.90
N PHE A 288 -25.28 -40.44 -7.14
CA PHE A 288 -26.68 -40.83 -7.38
C PHE A 288 -27.08 -40.94 -8.85
N TYR A 289 -26.39 -40.30 -9.80
CA TYR A 289 -26.98 -40.02 -11.11
C TYR A 289 -26.10 -40.28 -12.34
N TYR A 290 -24.89 -40.82 -12.20
CA TYR A 290 -23.98 -41.02 -13.34
C TYR A 290 -23.83 -42.50 -13.73
N ASP A 291 -24.27 -42.83 -14.95
CA ASP A 291 -23.99 -44.11 -15.62
C ASP A 291 -22.99 -43.86 -16.77
N TYR A 292 -21.99 -44.71 -16.92
CA TYR A 292 -20.85 -44.47 -17.82
C TYR A 292 -21.17 -44.92 -19.25
N THR A 293 -21.14 -43.98 -20.20
CA THR A 293 -21.26 -44.29 -21.64
C THR A 293 -19.91 -44.12 -22.34
N PHE A 294 -19.20 -45.23 -22.59
CA PHE A 294 -17.94 -45.21 -23.35
C PHE A 294 -18.22 -45.15 -24.87
N TYR A 295 -17.85 -44.06 -25.54
CA TYR A 295 -17.91 -43.95 -27.01
C TYR A 295 -16.63 -44.42 -27.72
N THR A 296 -15.67 -45.00 -26.98
CA THR A 296 -14.39 -45.44 -27.56
C THR A 296 -14.44 -46.91 -27.96
N ARG A 297 -15.04 -47.17 -29.14
CA ARG A 297 -14.62 -48.14 -30.18
C ARG A 297 -15.85 -48.56 -30.99
N ASP A 298 -15.99 -48.02 -32.19
CA ASP A 298 -16.64 -48.63 -33.37
C ASP A 298 -16.53 -47.66 -34.56
N GLU A 299 -15.32 -47.43 -35.08
CA GLU A 299 -15.11 -46.86 -36.43
C GLU A 299 -13.83 -47.44 -37.07
N SER A 300 -13.72 -48.77 -37.10
CA SER A 300 -12.73 -49.44 -37.96
C SER A 300 -13.13 -50.89 -38.25
N GLU A 301 -14.07 -51.10 -39.18
CA GLU A 301 -14.20 -52.31 -40.01
C GLU A 301 -15.48 -52.16 -40.85
N ASP A 302 -15.43 -51.29 -41.86
CA ASP A 302 -16.39 -51.34 -42.98
C ASP A 302 -15.70 -50.76 -44.22
N ASP A 303 -14.69 -51.50 -44.71
CA ASP A 303 -14.25 -51.45 -46.11
C ASP A 303 -13.38 -52.68 -46.42
N ASN A 304 -13.85 -53.49 -47.39
CA ASN A 304 -13.23 -54.65 -48.05
C ASN A 304 -13.45 -56.04 -47.42
N ASP A 305 -14.46 -56.78 -47.87
CA ASP A 305 -14.27 -57.74 -48.97
C ASP A 305 -15.57 -58.51 -49.29
N ALA A 306 -15.89 -58.56 -50.58
CA ALA A 306 -16.79 -59.56 -51.14
C ALA A 306 -16.06 -60.91 -51.16
N ASP A 307 -16.61 -61.96 -50.54
CA ASP A 307 -17.00 -63.22 -51.21
C ASP A 307 -17.57 -64.28 -50.21
N VAL A 308 -18.65 -64.92 -50.65
CA VAL A 308 -19.17 -66.26 -50.33
C VAL A 308 -19.40 -66.73 -48.87
N SER A 309 -20.70 -66.77 -48.57
CA SER A 309 -21.43 -67.72 -47.71
C SER A 309 -20.87 -69.15 -47.62
N GLY A 310 -20.74 -69.68 -46.40
CA GLY A 310 -20.38 -71.09 -46.15
C GLY A 310 -20.62 -71.59 -44.73
N THR A 311 -21.87 -71.98 -44.45
CA THR A 311 -22.34 -72.97 -43.45
C THR A 311 -22.43 -72.64 -41.95
N VAL A 312 -23.69 -72.68 -41.51
CA VAL A 312 -24.30 -72.76 -40.16
C VAL A 312 -23.88 -74.01 -39.37
N SER A 313 -23.70 -73.90 -38.05
CA SER A 313 -24.35 -74.80 -37.04
C SER A 313 -24.10 -74.43 -35.57
N THR A 314 -25.23 -74.25 -34.85
CA THR A 314 -25.54 -74.54 -33.41
C THR A 314 -24.75 -73.77 -32.34
N VAL A 315 -25.38 -73.08 -31.37
CA VAL A 315 -26.31 -73.58 -30.33
C VAL A 315 -27.35 -72.48 -29.96
N GLU A 316 -28.53 -72.97 -29.57
CA GLU A 316 -29.86 -72.35 -29.37
C GLU A 316 -29.95 -70.93 -28.76
#